data_AF-A0A562S9B4-F1
#
_entry.id   AF-A0A562S9B4-F1
#
_cell.length_a   1.000
_cell.length_b   1.000
_cell.length_c   1.000
_cell.angle_alpha   90.00
_cell.angle_beta   90.00
_cell.angle_gamma   90.00
#
_symmetry.space_group_name_H-M   'P 1'
#
loop_
_entity.id
_entity.type
_entity.pdbx_description
1 polymer ?
#
loop_
_entity_poly.entity_id
_entity_poly.type
_entity_poly.pdbx_seq_one_letter_code
_entity_poly.pdbx_strand_id
1 'polypeptide(L)'
;MGLAMYFDKAALGASQILQGYNREDFETRVMSVTIEIAFDTKAVTSPEGMATLDLLIRLLARFYPKLKISPLDSASCAYAEELKQLAIRINRFIEFSEDESLAVIVVGKTPITKEKNCFYVGSEEWTVHFSPINTVPIGNSNNPFGAGAAACFAVSNVFRAVFGDQLSNGHLDTDFSLSLLNFELTTSAEKIPIDGLKLSFNETFIVGVGAIGNGAVWALSRLQKLEGSIYLVDHEKVERSNLQRYVLTTENDEGHQKTSLYQRFTNSKVFIPYQGTWSDFLSVRQNWNLPLVALALDTSADRIAAQASLPKQIINAWTQPDDLGISRHNDFLKDACISCLYPAKSGGLTRAQLIAGSLGLLHRELEIRTLIHNDSSLDESWIKTIAVAKEIDFETLKPFIGLPISQFYSKVLCGGLITTNAKNQLTETPMAFQSALAGILLASELVLKITGIRTSEISALTRINLLKPITRYMNEPLLKVTHRDCICQDDDFKKQYRAKYCSV
;
A
#
# COMPACT_ATOMS: atom_id res chain seq x y z
N MET A 1 24.74 -2.28 15.07
CA MET A 1 24.11 -2.91 13.91
C MET A 1 22.67 -3.15 14.27
N GLY A 2 21.72 -2.78 13.42
CA GLY A 2 20.32 -2.81 13.85
C GLY A 2 19.36 -2.92 12.68
N LEU A 3 18.37 -3.79 12.88
CA LEU A 3 17.12 -3.74 12.15
C LEU A 3 16.45 -2.38 12.43
N ALA A 4 15.62 -1.92 11.49
CA ALA A 4 14.91 -0.65 11.67
C ALA A 4 14.08 -0.66 12.98
N MET A 5 13.88 0.51 13.59
CA MET A 5 13.14 0.64 14.86
C MET A 5 11.66 0.20 14.79
N TYR A 6 11.15 -0.06 13.59
CA TYR A 6 9.80 -0.52 13.28
C TYR A 6 9.78 -1.94 12.67
N PHE A 7 10.90 -2.67 12.77
CA PHE A 7 11.07 -3.97 12.12
C PHE A 7 10.11 -5.04 12.63
N ASP A 8 9.70 -4.99 13.90
CA ASP A 8 8.71 -5.93 14.46
C ASP A 8 7.43 -5.99 13.63
N LYS A 9 7.01 -4.85 13.07
CA LYS A 9 5.80 -4.79 12.24
C LYS A 9 6.03 -5.36 10.84
N ALA A 10 7.24 -5.23 10.29
CA ALA A 10 7.61 -5.89 9.04
C ALA A 10 7.71 -7.42 9.22
N ALA A 11 8.25 -7.85 10.36
CA ALA A 11 8.34 -9.25 10.75
C ALA A 11 6.97 -9.89 10.94
N LEU A 12 6.02 -9.17 11.56
CA LEU A 12 4.63 -9.60 11.64
C LEU A 12 4.03 -9.80 10.25
N GLY A 13 4.26 -8.88 9.31
CA GLY A 13 3.82 -9.05 7.92
C GLY A 13 4.43 -10.30 7.26
N ALA A 14 5.74 -10.50 7.42
CA ALA A 14 6.43 -11.69 6.91
C ALA A 14 5.88 -13.00 7.53
N SER A 15 5.56 -13.01 8.84
CA SER A 15 5.02 -14.20 9.52
C SER A 15 3.67 -14.67 8.97
N GLN A 16 2.93 -13.77 8.31
CA GLN A 16 1.63 -14.09 7.71
C GLN A 16 1.76 -14.80 6.36
N ILE A 17 2.92 -14.67 5.69
CA ILE A 17 3.13 -15.14 4.32
C ILE A 17 4.21 -16.22 4.19
N LEU A 18 5.16 -16.28 5.12
CA LEU A 18 6.26 -17.24 5.11
C LEU A 18 5.88 -18.54 5.82
N GLN A 19 6.10 -19.67 5.14
CA GLN A 19 5.95 -21.01 5.69
C GLN A 19 7.13 -21.33 6.62
N GLY A 20 6.83 -21.98 7.75
CA GLY A 20 7.86 -22.33 8.74
C GLY A 20 8.52 -21.11 9.38
N TYR A 21 7.78 -20.01 9.54
CA TYR A 21 8.31 -18.77 10.09
C TYR A 21 8.86 -18.97 11.52
N ASN A 22 10.14 -18.61 11.69
CA ASN A 22 10.80 -18.44 12.97
C ASN A 22 11.41 -17.03 13.01
N ARG A 23 11.20 -16.30 14.12
CA ARG A 23 11.63 -14.90 14.26
C ARG A 23 13.14 -14.73 14.17
N GLU A 24 13.90 -15.57 14.87
CA GLU A 24 15.36 -15.49 14.96
C GLU A 24 16.01 -15.87 13.63
N ASP A 25 15.53 -16.94 12.98
CA ASP A 25 15.99 -17.34 11.65
C ASP A 25 15.69 -16.25 10.61
N PHE A 26 14.50 -15.64 10.69
CA PHE A 26 14.10 -14.56 9.80
C PHE A 26 14.99 -13.32 9.96
N GLU A 27 15.24 -12.89 11.20
CA GLU A 27 16.15 -11.79 11.49
C GLU A 27 17.57 -12.07 11.00
N THR A 28 18.09 -13.26 11.31
CA THR A 28 19.42 -13.69 10.87
C THR A 28 19.54 -13.66 9.36
N ARG A 29 18.54 -14.20 8.65
CA ARG A 29 18.48 -14.21 7.18
C ARG A 29 18.42 -12.80 6.60
N VAL A 30 17.62 -11.89 7.17
CA VAL A 30 17.55 -10.49 6.72
C VAL A 30 18.86 -9.73 6.97
N MET A 31 19.52 -9.98 8.10
CA MET A 31 20.79 -9.32 8.44
C MET A 31 21.99 -9.86 7.65
N SER A 32 21.90 -11.09 7.13
CA SER A 32 22.96 -11.71 6.33
C SER A 32 22.96 -11.28 4.86
N VAL A 33 21.89 -10.66 4.36
CA VAL A 33 21.75 -10.32 2.95
C VAL A 33 22.08 -8.85 2.67
N THR A 34 22.89 -8.62 1.65
CA THR A 34 23.10 -7.29 1.06
C THR A 34 22.33 -7.21 -0.25
N ILE A 35 21.48 -6.18 -0.38
CA ILE A 35 20.75 -5.91 -1.63
C ILE A 35 21.41 -4.74 -2.35
N GLU A 36 21.72 -4.91 -3.62
CA GLU A 36 22.38 -3.87 -4.42
C GLU A 36 21.41 -3.17 -5.36
N ILE A 37 21.59 -1.85 -5.47
CA ILE A 37 20.94 -1.02 -6.48
C ILE A 37 22.06 -0.47 -7.37
N ALA A 38 22.13 -0.97 -8.59
CA ALA A 38 23.09 -0.55 -9.60
C ALA A 38 22.41 0.36 -10.62
N PHE A 39 23.03 1.47 -10.98
CA PHE A 39 22.41 2.43 -11.90
C PHE A 39 23.42 3.29 -12.63
N ASP A 40 23.05 3.80 -13.80
CA ASP A 40 23.92 4.62 -14.65
C ASP A 40 23.34 6.04 -14.87
N THR A 41 24.01 6.81 -15.72
CA THR A 41 23.60 8.17 -16.10
C THR A 41 22.19 8.21 -16.64
N LYS A 42 21.76 7.19 -17.41
CA LYS A 42 20.41 7.20 -18.01
C LYS A 42 19.33 7.14 -16.93
N ALA A 43 19.56 6.42 -15.83
CA ALA A 43 18.61 6.37 -14.73
C ALA A 43 18.50 7.68 -13.96
N VAL A 44 19.60 8.41 -13.78
CA VAL A 44 19.60 9.66 -12.98
C VAL A 44 19.24 10.90 -13.80
N THR A 45 19.20 10.79 -15.12
CA THR A 45 18.85 11.90 -16.03
C THR A 45 17.44 11.80 -16.60
N SER A 46 16.74 10.67 -16.40
CA SER A 46 15.35 10.53 -16.82
C SER A 46 14.38 10.59 -15.64
N PRO A 47 13.21 11.24 -15.77
CA PRO A 47 12.25 11.29 -14.66
C PRO A 47 11.75 9.91 -14.24
N GLU A 48 11.53 9.00 -15.20
CA GLU A 48 11.12 7.61 -14.92
C GLU A 48 12.21 6.83 -14.16
N GLY A 49 13.49 7.01 -14.53
CA GLY A 49 14.62 6.38 -13.84
C GLY A 49 14.77 6.89 -12.41
N MET A 50 14.70 8.21 -12.21
CA MET A 50 14.77 8.84 -10.88
C MET A 50 13.59 8.42 -10.00
N ALA A 51 12.37 8.34 -10.55
CA ALA A 51 11.19 7.85 -9.83
C ALA A 51 11.34 6.38 -9.41
N THR A 52 11.90 5.54 -10.29
CA THR A 52 12.21 4.13 -9.99
C THR A 52 13.22 4.06 -8.83
N LEU A 53 14.33 4.79 -8.90
CA LEU A 53 15.38 4.80 -7.86
C LEU A 53 14.88 5.30 -6.50
N ASP A 54 14.13 6.41 -6.46
CA ASP A 54 13.55 6.94 -5.22
C ASP A 54 12.63 5.91 -4.54
N LEU A 55 11.75 5.25 -5.32
CA LEU A 55 10.86 4.25 -4.74
C LEU A 55 11.59 2.97 -4.33
N LEU A 56 12.60 2.51 -5.09
CA LEU A 56 13.44 1.39 -4.69
C LEU A 56 14.09 1.62 -3.33
N ILE A 57 14.70 2.78 -3.12
CA ILE A 57 15.29 3.15 -1.82
C ILE A 57 14.22 3.16 -0.72
N ARG A 58 13.06 3.77 -0.96
CA ARG A 58 11.95 3.83 0.00
C ARG A 58 11.42 2.46 0.42
N LEU A 59 11.47 1.49 -0.47
CA LEU A 59 11.00 0.13 -0.20
C LEU A 59 12.10 -0.71 0.46
N LEU A 60 13.31 -0.71 -0.10
CA LEU A 60 14.41 -1.55 0.36
C LEU A 60 14.95 -1.12 1.72
N ALA A 61 15.18 0.18 1.94
CA ALA A 61 15.73 0.69 3.20
C ALA A 61 14.81 0.44 4.41
N ARG A 62 13.51 0.23 4.19
CA ARG A 62 12.55 -0.11 5.25
C ARG A 62 12.66 -1.55 5.73
N PHE A 63 13.14 -2.44 4.88
CA PHE A 63 13.06 -3.87 5.13
C PHE A 63 14.43 -4.52 5.27
N TYR A 64 15.37 -4.16 4.39
CA TYR A 64 16.73 -4.69 4.40
C TYR A 64 17.68 -3.72 5.13
N PRO A 65 18.42 -4.20 6.14
CA PRO A 65 19.34 -3.37 6.91
C PRO A 65 20.65 -3.09 6.17
N LYS A 66 20.99 -3.84 5.12
CA LYS A 66 22.22 -3.70 4.35
C LYS A 66 21.92 -3.45 2.87
N LEU A 67 22.38 -2.31 2.36
CA LEU A 67 22.29 -1.96 0.95
C LEU A 67 23.67 -1.74 0.35
N LYS A 68 23.80 -1.99 -0.95
CA LYS A 68 24.91 -1.52 -1.77
C LYS A 68 24.36 -0.58 -2.84
N ILE A 69 24.96 0.60 -2.98
CA ILE A 69 24.52 1.62 -3.95
C ILE A 69 25.66 1.83 -4.94
N SER A 70 25.50 1.29 -6.15
CA SER A 70 26.55 1.15 -7.15
C SER A 70 26.28 2.03 -8.38
N PRO A 71 26.80 3.27 -8.43
CA PRO A 71 26.82 4.03 -9.66
C PRO A 71 27.73 3.32 -10.68
N LEU A 72 27.24 3.08 -11.89
CA LEU A 72 27.92 2.34 -12.95
C LEU A 72 28.79 3.25 -13.84
N ASP A 73 28.69 4.56 -13.65
CA ASP A 73 29.51 5.55 -14.33
C ASP A 73 29.79 6.77 -13.43
N SER A 74 30.76 7.60 -13.82
CA SER A 74 31.18 8.75 -13.02
C SER A 74 30.11 9.84 -12.88
N ALA A 75 29.20 9.95 -13.85
CA ALA A 75 28.16 10.98 -13.84
C ALA A 75 26.98 10.65 -12.91
N SER A 76 26.78 9.36 -12.58
CA SER A 76 25.78 8.92 -11.60
C SER A 76 26.26 8.91 -10.15
N CYS A 77 27.57 9.09 -9.89
CA CYS A 77 28.16 9.06 -8.54
C CYS A 77 27.56 10.09 -7.57
N ALA A 78 27.28 11.32 -8.02
CA ALA A 78 26.70 12.34 -7.16
C ALA A 78 25.31 11.94 -6.64
N TYR A 79 24.52 11.31 -7.51
CA TYR A 79 23.18 10.85 -7.16
C TYR A 79 23.19 9.67 -6.18
N ALA A 80 24.25 8.85 -6.18
CA ALA A 80 24.42 7.78 -5.19
C ALA A 80 24.40 8.30 -3.76
N GLU A 81 25.01 9.47 -3.50
CA GLU A 81 25.00 10.08 -2.18
C GLU A 81 23.58 10.55 -1.78
N GLU A 82 22.81 11.11 -2.72
CA GLU A 82 21.42 11.49 -2.45
C GLU A 82 20.55 10.28 -2.06
N LEU A 83 20.74 9.14 -2.74
CA LEU A 83 20.06 7.88 -2.43
C LEU A 83 20.49 7.31 -1.07
N LYS A 84 21.79 7.39 -0.73
CA LYS A 84 22.29 7.03 0.61
C LYS A 84 21.65 7.88 1.70
N GLN A 85 21.58 9.20 1.50
CA GLN A 85 20.95 10.12 2.44
C GLN A 85 19.44 9.85 2.60
N LEU A 86 18.74 9.52 1.50
CA LEU A 86 17.34 9.10 1.59
C LEU A 86 17.17 7.82 2.40
N ALA A 87 18.00 6.80 2.13
CA ALA A 87 18.00 5.54 2.88
C ALA A 87 18.24 5.76 4.39
N ILE A 88 19.22 6.59 4.76
CA ILE A 88 19.51 6.93 6.17
C ILE A 88 18.32 7.62 6.84
N ARG A 89 17.63 8.53 6.15
CA ARG A 89 16.42 9.18 6.69
C ARG A 89 15.29 8.18 6.93
N ILE A 90 15.19 7.15 6.10
CA ILE A 90 14.18 6.09 6.22
C ILE A 90 14.50 5.14 7.37
N ASN A 91 15.75 4.71 7.47
CA ASN A 91 16.25 3.80 8.48
C ASN A 91 17.65 4.27 8.92
N ARG A 92 17.75 4.85 10.12
CA ARG A 92 19.02 5.42 10.60
C ARG A 92 20.08 4.36 10.87
N PHE A 93 19.66 3.11 11.01
CA PHE A 93 20.53 1.96 11.29
C PHE A 93 20.97 1.23 10.03
N ILE A 94 20.61 1.74 8.85
CA ILE A 94 21.01 1.13 7.59
C ILE A 94 22.52 1.16 7.41
N GLU A 95 23.05 0.07 6.89
CA GLU A 95 24.45 -0.14 6.59
C GLU A 95 24.66 -0.15 5.08
N PHE A 96 25.74 0.50 4.64
CA PHE A 96 26.20 0.44 3.26
C PHE A 96 27.40 -0.50 3.17
N SER A 97 27.22 -1.62 2.48
CA SER A 97 28.23 -2.66 2.34
C SER A 97 28.80 -2.67 0.93
N GLU A 98 30.09 -3.00 0.81
CA GLU A 98 30.77 -3.26 -0.46
C GLU A 98 30.84 -4.76 -0.79
N ASP A 99 30.36 -5.62 0.12
CA ASP A 99 30.36 -7.08 0.00
C ASP A 99 29.55 -7.57 -1.20
N GLU A 100 29.64 -8.87 -1.46
CA GLU A 100 28.82 -9.53 -2.47
C GLU A 100 27.32 -9.40 -2.11
N SER A 101 26.55 -8.90 -3.07
CA SER A 101 25.10 -8.76 -2.93
C SER A 101 24.39 -10.08 -3.24
N LEU A 102 23.32 -10.42 -2.50
CA LEU A 102 22.50 -11.59 -2.83
C LEU A 102 21.68 -11.37 -4.11
N ALA A 103 21.21 -10.13 -4.29
CA ALA A 103 20.42 -9.70 -5.44
C ALA A 103 20.83 -8.29 -5.85
N VAL A 104 20.75 -8.01 -7.16
CA VAL A 104 21.01 -6.69 -7.74
C VAL A 104 19.81 -6.23 -8.53
N ILE A 105 19.34 -5.03 -8.25
CA ILE A 105 18.37 -4.34 -9.09
C ILE A 105 19.14 -3.33 -9.95
N VAL A 106 19.01 -3.44 -11.27
CA VAL A 106 19.69 -2.59 -12.23
C VAL A 106 18.69 -1.64 -12.86
N VAL A 107 18.95 -0.33 -12.72
CA VAL A 107 18.18 0.73 -13.38
C VAL A 107 19.14 1.46 -14.30
N GLY A 108 19.04 1.24 -15.61
CA GLY A 108 19.94 1.87 -16.57
C GLY A 108 20.01 1.11 -17.89
N LYS A 109 20.94 1.54 -18.74
CA LYS A 109 21.30 0.89 -20.00
C LYS A 109 22.64 0.13 -19.91
N THR A 110 23.41 0.34 -18.85
CA THR A 110 24.65 -0.40 -18.62
C THR A 110 24.34 -1.80 -18.09
N PRO A 111 24.66 -2.88 -18.83
CA PRO A 111 24.53 -4.23 -18.33
C PRO A 111 25.59 -4.51 -17.25
N ILE A 112 25.25 -5.38 -16.30
CA ILE A 112 26.21 -5.89 -15.32
C ILE A 112 26.35 -7.41 -15.47
N THR A 113 27.54 -7.92 -15.21
CA THR A 113 27.78 -9.37 -15.20
C THR A 113 27.50 -9.91 -13.81
N LYS A 114 26.36 -10.57 -13.62
CA LYS A 114 26.04 -11.31 -12.41
C LYS A 114 25.33 -12.61 -12.74
N GLU A 115 25.77 -13.70 -12.10
CA GLU A 115 25.30 -15.04 -12.44
C GLU A 115 23.88 -15.36 -11.92
N LYS A 116 23.43 -14.72 -10.83
CA LYS A 116 22.13 -14.99 -10.20
C LYS A 116 21.48 -13.73 -9.61
N ASN A 117 20.15 -13.72 -9.56
CA ASN A 117 19.32 -12.68 -8.94
C ASN A 117 19.65 -11.25 -9.40
N CYS A 118 19.93 -11.09 -10.69
CA CYS A 118 20.07 -9.78 -11.32
C CYS A 118 18.73 -9.40 -11.94
N PHE A 119 18.20 -8.21 -11.64
CA PHE A 119 16.88 -7.76 -12.07
C PHE A 119 17.01 -6.39 -12.75
N TYR A 120 16.93 -6.37 -14.07
CA TYR A 120 16.86 -5.14 -14.85
C TYR A 120 15.42 -4.63 -14.85
N VAL A 121 15.24 -3.38 -14.40
CA VAL A 121 13.91 -2.78 -14.30
C VAL A 121 13.88 -1.37 -14.85
N GLY A 122 12.74 -1.02 -15.41
CA GLY A 122 12.50 0.27 -16.04
C GLY A 122 11.05 0.39 -16.46
N SER A 123 10.74 1.52 -17.10
CA SER A 123 9.42 1.77 -17.65
C SER A 123 9.52 2.60 -18.90
N GLU A 124 8.46 2.59 -19.70
CA GLU A 124 8.18 3.62 -20.69
C GLU A 124 6.71 4.02 -20.52
N GLU A 125 6.47 5.22 -20.00
CA GLU A 125 5.13 5.75 -19.73
C GLU A 125 4.29 4.82 -18.80
N TRP A 126 3.27 4.17 -19.37
CA TRP A 126 2.38 3.25 -18.67
C TRP A 126 2.87 1.80 -18.68
N THR A 127 4.00 1.53 -19.35
CA THR A 127 4.53 0.18 -19.51
C THR A 127 5.62 -0.06 -18.49
N VAL A 128 5.45 -1.11 -17.69
CA VAL A 128 6.48 -1.65 -16.79
C VAL A 128 7.35 -2.62 -17.58
N HIS A 129 8.67 -2.56 -17.41
CA HIS A 129 9.59 -3.53 -17.98
C HIS A 129 10.41 -4.21 -16.86
N PHE A 130 10.53 -5.53 -16.98
CA PHE A 130 11.32 -6.36 -16.07
C PHE A 130 12.05 -7.45 -16.87
N SER A 131 13.32 -7.68 -16.56
CA SER A 131 14.10 -8.78 -17.12
C SER A 131 15.15 -9.27 -16.13
N PRO A 132 15.32 -10.58 -15.90
CA PRO A 132 16.46 -11.09 -15.16
C PRO A 132 17.75 -11.23 -15.99
N ILE A 133 17.71 -10.92 -17.29
CA ILE A 133 18.80 -11.24 -18.23
C ILE A 133 19.39 -9.98 -18.87
N ASN A 134 18.53 -9.10 -19.41
CA ASN A 134 18.95 -7.99 -20.25
C ASN A 134 18.49 -6.66 -19.69
N THR A 135 19.26 -5.59 -19.98
CA THR A 135 18.80 -4.22 -19.72
C THR A 135 17.47 -3.96 -20.39
N VAL A 136 16.58 -3.25 -19.68
CA VAL A 136 15.25 -2.92 -20.17
C VAL A 136 15.13 -1.42 -20.50
N PRO A 137 14.15 -1.01 -21.32
CA PRO A 137 13.92 0.39 -21.63
C PRO A 137 13.65 1.26 -20.38
N ILE A 138 14.15 2.49 -20.43
CA ILE A 138 13.85 3.57 -19.49
C ILE A 138 13.45 4.79 -20.30
N GLY A 139 12.19 5.17 -20.16
CA GLY A 139 11.57 6.31 -20.78
C GLY A 139 12.06 7.63 -20.19
N ASN A 140 11.44 8.71 -20.65
CA ASN A 140 11.80 10.06 -20.24
C ASN A 140 10.58 10.93 -19.95
N SER A 141 9.41 10.32 -19.76
CA SER A 141 8.21 11.09 -19.45
C SER A 141 8.15 11.41 -17.96
N ASN A 142 7.30 12.36 -17.57
CA ASN A 142 7.01 12.62 -16.15
C ASN A 142 5.92 11.68 -15.61
N ASN A 143 5.58 10.61 -16.33
CA ASN A 143 4.61 9.62 -15.89
C ASN A 143 5.23 8.69 -14.83
N PRO A 144 4.80 8.76 -13.56
CA PRO A 144 5.44 8.01 -12.49
C PRO A 144 4.89 6.58 -12.35
N PHE A 145 3.84 6.22 -13.10
CA PHE A 145 3.08 5.00 -12.84
C PHE A 145 3.85 3.74 -13.24
N GLY A 146 4.37 3.68 -14.47
CA GLY A 146 5.21 2.58 -14.92
C GLY A 146 6.46 2.43 -14.05
N ALA A 147 7.16 3.54 -13.80
CA ALA A 147 8.38 3.58 -12.98
C ALA A 147 8.15 3.07 -11.55
N GLY A 148 7.10 3.56 -10.89
CA GLY A 148 6.76 3.13 -9.55
C GLY A 148 6.38 1.65 -9.48
N ALA A 149 5.59 1.18 -10.45
CA ALA A 149 5.22 -0.24 -10.51
C ALA A 149 6.45 -1.13 -10.78
N ALA A 150 7.37 -0.71 -11.66
CA ALA A 150 8.62 -1.42 -11.92
C ALA A 150 9.46 -1.61 -10.65
N ALA A 151 9.60 -0.57 -9.83
CA ALA A 151 10.27 -0.68 -8.53
C ALA A 151 9.58 -1.68 -7.59
N CYS A 152 8.24 -1.71 -7.56
CA CYS A 152 7.50 -2.68 -6.73
C CYS A 152 7.71 -4.13 -7.18
N PHE A 153 7.70 -4.40 -8.49
CA PHE A 153 8.02 -5.73 -9.04
C PHE A 153 9.49 -6.12 -8.80
N ALA A 154 10.42 -5.18 -8.89
CA ALA A 154 11.82 -5.43 -8.57
C ALA A 154 12.00 -5.91 -7.13
N VAL A 155 11.42 -5.17 -6.17
CA VAL A 155 11.52 -5.50 -4.74
C VAL A 155 10.79 -6.80 -4.41
N SER A 156 9.69 -7.12 -5.10
CA SER A 156 9.01 -8.41 -4.91
C SER A 156 9.87 -9.59 -5.38
N ASN A 157 10.65 -9.42 -6.45
CA ASN A 157 11.62 -10.42 -6.90
C ASN A 157 12.80 -10.54 -5.94
N VAL A 158 13.29 -9.43 -5.37
CA VAL A 158 14.28 -9.49 -4.29
C VAL A 158 13.73 -10.26 -3.08
N PHE A 159 12.49 -9.98 -2.67
CA PHE A 159 11.85 -10.70 -1.57
C PHE A 159 11.76 -12.21 -1.85
N ARG A 160 11.34 -12.60 -3.06
CA ARG A 160 11.32 -14.00 -3.49
C ARG A 160 12.71 -14.63 -3.64
N ALA A 161 13.75 -13.85 -3.97
CA ALA A 161 15.12 -14.36 -3.98
C ALA A 161 15.64 -14.69 -2.58
N VAL A 162 15.20 -13.94 -1.56
CA VAL A 162 15.59 -14.13 -0.16
C VAL A 162 14.77 -15.23 0.53
N PHE A 163 13.47 -15.30 0.25
CA PHE A 163 12.52 -16.16 0.98
C PHE A 163 11.75 -17.14 0.10
N GLY A 164 12.18 -17.37 -1.15
CA GLY A 164 11.46 -18.19 -2.11
C GLY A 164 11.23 -19.62 -1.63
N ASP A 165 12.14 -20.16 -0.82
CA ASP A 165 12.05 -21.47 -0.15
C ASP A 165 10.96 -21.54 0.92
N GLN A 166 10.51 -20.40 1.45
CA GLN A 166 9.45 -20.28 2.44
C GLN A 166 8.11 -19.83 1.83
N LEU A 167 8.04 -19.66 0.51
CA LEU A 167 6.83 -19.26 -0.20
C LEU A 167 6.25 -20.44 -0.99
N SER A 168 4.92 -20.56 -1.02
CA SER A 168 4.24 -21.63 -1.75
C SER A 168 4.55 -21.65 -3.25
N ASN A 169 4.84 -20.49 -3.84
CA ASN A 169 5.22 -20.31 -5.25
C ASN A 169 6.28 -19.20 -5.39
N GLY A 170 7.34 -19.25 -4.59
CA GLY A 170 8.40 -18.23 -4.52
C GLY A 170 9.33 -18.12 -5.74
N HIS A 171 8.93 -18.62 -6.91
CA HIS A 171 9.72 -18.51 -8.13
C HIS A 171 9.88 -17.04 -8.55
N LEU A 172 11.02 -16.70 -9.12
CA LEU A 172 11.29 -15.38 -9.69
C LEU A 172 10.51 -15.17 -10.99
N ASP A 173 10.27 -13.91 -11.34
CA ASP A 173 9.72 -13.54 -12.63
C ASP A 173 10.72 -13.80 -13.77
N THR A 174 10.17 -14.09 -14.94
CA THR A 174 10.89 -14.06 -16.22
C THR A 174 10.74 -12.69 -16.88
N ASP A 175 11.34 -12.51 -18.06
CA ASP A 175 11.11 -11.31 -18.88
C ASP A 175 9.61 -11.03 -19.03
N PHE A 176 9.19 -9.80 -18.70
CA PHE A 176 7.85 -9.33 -18.98
C PHE A 176 7.81 -7.83 -19.23
N SER A 177 6.81 -7.40 -19.99
CA SER A 177 6.36 -6.03 -20.00
C SER A 177 4.87 -5.99 -19.71
N LEU A 178 4.43 -5.11 -18.82
CA LEU A 178 3.05 -4.99 -18.37
C LEU A 178 2.53 -3.59 -18.64
N SER A 179 1.42 -3.47 -19.37
CA SER A 179 0.73 -2.18 -19.51
C SER A 179 -0.19 -1.94 -18.32
N LEU A 180 -0.03 -0.78 -17.67
CA LEU A 180 -0.95 -0.32 -16.62
C LEU A 180 -2.25 0.29 -17.18
N LEU A 181 -2.37 0.40 -18.52
CA LEU A 181 -3.60 0.86 -19.16
C LEU A 181 -4.66 -0.22 -19.15
N ASN A 182 -4.30 -1.46 -19.50
CA ASN A 182 -5.23 -2.58 -19.61
C ASN A 182 -4.88 -3.76 -18.71
N PHE A 183 -3.74 -3.72 -18.00
CA PHE A 183 -3.22 -4.82 -17.19
C PHE A 183 -3.00 -6.10 -18.00
N GLU A 184 -2.47 -5.95 -19.21
CA GLU A 184 -2.06 -7.04 -20.07
C GLU A 184 -0.55 -7.06 -20.27
N LEU A 185 -0.01 -8.28 -20.42
CA LEU A 185 1.37 -8.46 -20.85
C LEU A 185 1.50 -8.03 -22.31
N THR A 186 2.51 -7.22 -22.61
CA THR A 186 2.75 -6.64 -23.93
C THR A 186 4.19 -6.86 -24.37
N THR A 187 4.45 -6.74 -25.66
CA THR A 187 5.79 -6.72 -26.26
C THR A 187 6.23 -5.33 -26.71
N SER A 188 5.32 -4.34 -26.68
CA SER A 188 5.58 -2.98 -27.11
C SER A 188 5.06 -1.97 -26.10
N ALA A 189 5.83 -0.91 -25.85
CA ALA A 189 5.42 0.18 -24.99
C ALA A 189 4.31 1.02 -25.64
N GLU A 190 3.25 1.29 -24.88
CA GLU A 190 2.19 2.20 -25.27
C GLU A 190 2.60 3.64 -24.98
N LYS A 191 2.89 4.40 -26.03
CA LYS A 191 3.32 5.80 -25.93
C LYS A 191 2.12 6.73 -25.88
N ILE A 192 1.38 6.68 -24.78
CA ILE A 192 0.30 7.63 -24.49
C ILE A 192 0.83 8.63 -23.46
N PRO A 193 1.42 9.75 -23.92
CA PRO A 193 2.03 10.71 -23.03
C PRO A 193 0.95 11.43 -22.23
N ILE A 194 1.14 11.48 -20.92
CA ILE A 194 0.45 12.45 -20.05
C ILE A 194 1.23 13.75 -19.90
N ASP A 195 2.47 13.77 -20.41
CA ASP A 195 3.30 14.95 -20.43
C ASP A 195 2.64 16.08 -21.19
N GLY A 196 2.61 17.23 -20.54
CA GLY A 196 2.04 18.44 -21.11
C GLY A 196 0.51 18.53 -21.03
N LEU A 197 -0.21 17.44 -20.73
CA LEU A 197 -1.65 17.46 -20.48
C LEU A 197 -1.97 18.25 -19.21
N LYS A 198 -3.10 18.96 -19.22
CA LYS A 198 -3.69 19.51 -18.00
C LYS A 198 -4.50 18.42 -17.33
N LEU A 199 -4.11 18.02 -16.13
CA LEU A 199 -4.77 16.97 -15.39
C LEU A 199 -5.77 17.61 -14.42
N SER A 200 -7.02 17.80 -14.88
CA SER A 200 -8.08 18.37 -14.05
C SER A 200 -8.73 17.30 -13.20
N PHE A 201 -8.49 17.35 -11.90
CA PHE A 201 -9.14 16.47 -10.91
C PHE A 201 -10.53 16.96 -10.51
N ASN A 202 -10.99 18.11 -11.05
CA ASN A 202 -12.22 18.78 -10.64
C ASN A 202 -12.36 18.77 -9.10
N GLU A 203 -13.29 17.98 -8.58
CA GLU A 203 -13.35 17.62 -7.16
C GLU A 203 -13.16 16.10 -7.01
N THR A 204 -12.01 15.68 -6.47
CA THR A 204 -11.65 14.28 -6.22
C THR A 204 -11.29 14.08 -4.76
N PHE A 205 -11.66 12.94 -4.17
CA PHE A 205 -11.39 12.62 -2.76
C PHE A 205 -10.57 11.35 -2.65
N ILE A 206 -9.45 11.39 -1.93
CA ILE A 206 -8.70 10.22 -1.50
C ILE A 206 -9.00 10.01 -0.02
N VAL A 207 -9.74 8.94 0.28
CA VAL A 207 -10.18 8.60 1.63
C VAL A 207 -9.27 7.51 2.18
N GLY A 208 -8.55 7.84 3.24
CA GLY A 208 -7.43 7.06 3.76
C GLY A 208 -6.10 7.50 3.14
N VAL A 209 -5.21 8.03 3.95
CA VAL A 209 -3.81 8.35 3.62
C VAL A 209 -2.89 7.38 4.38
N GLY A 210 -3.34 6.12 4.46
CA GLY A 210 -2.58 5.00 4.99
C GLY A 210 -1.49 4.52 4.01
N ALA A 211 -1.18 3.22 4.03
CA ALA A 211 -0.09 2.66 3.22
C ALA A 211 -0.36 2.80 1.71
N ILE A 212 -1.57 2.44 1.28
CA ILE A 212 -2.05 2.59 -0.10
C ILE A 212 -2.13 4.07 -0.48
N GLY A 213 -2.74 4.91 0.38
CA GLY A 213 -2.85 6.34 0.15
C GLY A 213 -1.49 7.03 0.02
N ASN A 214 -0.49 6.59 0.77
CA ASN A 214 0.90 7.05 0.63
C ASN A 214 1.48 6.74 -0.76
N GLY A 215 1.27 5.53 -1.29
CA GLY A 215 1.67 5.17 -2.64
C GLY A 215 0.97 6.02 -3.71
N ALA A 216 -0.33 6.27 -3.53
CA ALA A 216 -1.11 7.11 -4.43
C ALA A 216 -0.61 8.56 -4.44
N VAL A 217 -0.42 9.15 -3.25
CA VAL A 217 0.09 10.52 -3.10
C VAL A 217 1.54 10.63 -3.60
N TRP A 218 2.38 9.61 -3.39
CA TRP A 218 3.75 9.57 -3.94
C TRP A 218 3.75 9.71 -5.47
N ALA A 219 2.86 8.98 -6.14
CA ALA A 219 2.72 9.01 -7.59
C ALA A 219 2.11 10.35 -8.05
N LEU A 220 0.97 10.76 -7.50
CA LEU A 220 0.28 11.99 -7.91
C LEU A 220 1.14 13.25 -7.68
N SER A 221 1.96 13.29 -6.63
CA SER A 221 2.82 14.46 -6.33
C SER A 221 3.92 14.70 -7.37
N ARG A 222 4.21 13.70 -8.23
CA ARG A 222 5.21 13.80 -9.32
C ARG A 222 4.64 14.30 -10.62
N LEU A 223 3.31 14.30 -10.75
CA LEU A 223 2.64 14.80 -11.93
C LEU A 223 2.76 16.32 -12.00
N GLN A 224 2.84 16.82 -13.23
CA GLN A 224 2.86 18.24 -13.53
C GLN A 224 1.49 18.71 -13.98
N LYS A 225 1.26 20.04 -13.96
CA LYS A 225 0.04 20.69 -14.49
C LYS A 225 -1.28 20.13 -13.91
N LEU A 226 -1.27 19.86 -12.60
CA LEU A 226 -2.46 19.49 -11.86
C LEU A 226 -3.41 20.69 -11.72
N GLU A 227 -4.70 20.48 -11.96
CA GLU A 227 -5.76 21.47 -11.76
C GLU A 227 -6.91 20.85 -10.93
N GLY A 228 -7.73 21.70 -10.31
CA GLY A 228 -8.85 21.28 -9.46
C GLY A 228 -8.45 21.05 -8.00
N SER A 229 -9.07 20.07 -7.36
CA SER A 229 -8.92 19.78 -5.93
C SER A 229 -8.91 18.28 -5.66
N ILE A 230 -7.86 17.83 -4.97
CA ILE A 230 -7.68 16.47 -4.46
C ILE A 230 -7.73 16.55 -2.94
N TYR A 231 -8.87 16.21 -2.34
CA TYR A 231 -9.02 16.18 -0.90
C TYR A 231 -8.36 14.92 -0.34
N LEU A 232 -7.47 15.09 0.63
CA LEU A 232 -6.83 14.01 1.37
C LEU A 232 -7.52 13.90 2.73
N VAL A 233 -8.34 12.86 2.93
CA VAL A 233 -9.15 12.69 4.14
C VAL A 233 -8.59 11.55 4.99
N ASP A 234 -8.03 11.88 6.14
CA ASP A 234 -7.55 10.91 7.13
C ASP A 234 -7.57 11.57 8.53
N HIS A 235 -7.88 10.80 9.57
CA HIS A 235 -7.96 11.28 10.95
C HIS A 235 -6.71 10.94 11.77
N GLU A 236 -5.88 10.03 11.29
CA GLU A 236 -4.78 9.47 12.04
C GLU A 236 -3.48 10.28 11.81
N LYS A 237 -2.64 10.24 12.84
CA LYS A 237 -1.24 10.64 12.76
C LYS A 237 -0.39 9.44 12.37
N VAL A 238 0.80 9.71 11.84
CA VAL A 238 1.80 8.67 11.58
C VAL A 238 2.24 8.07 12.91
N GLU A 239 2.06 6.76 13.07
CA GLU A 239 2.63 6.00 14.17
C GLU A 239 3.93 5.31 13.74
N ARG A 240 4.79 4.97 14.71
CA ARG A 240 6.02 4.19 14.45
C ARG A 240 5.77 2.94 13.63
N SER A 241 4.69 2.23 13.94
CA SER A 241 4.27 1.01 13.25
C SER A 241 3.82 1.24 11.81
N ASN A 242 3.75 2.49 11.32
CA ASN A 242 3.40 2.85 9.94
C ASN A 242 4.65 3.08 9.08
N LEU A 243 5.79 3.35 9.70
CA LEU A 243 7.06 3.66 9.03
C LEU A 243 7.63 2.47 8.26
N GLN A 244 7.23 1.24 8.57
CA GLN A 244 7.62 0.05 7.82
C GLN A 244 7.03 -0.01 6.41
N ARG A 245 5.90 0.67 6.12
CA ARG A 245 5.17 0.52 4.84
C ARG A 245 4.68 1.81 4.18
N TYR A 246 4.79 2.96 4.85
CA TYR A 246 4.31 4.25 4.32
C TYR A 246 5.40 4.93 3.51
N VAL A 247 5.35 4.85 2.18
CA VAL A 247 6.45 5.26 1.31
C VAL A 247 6.84 6.74 1.41
N LEU A 248 5.94 7.63 1.82
CA LEU A 248 6.26 9.06 2.00
C LEU A 248 7.06 9.36 3.26
N THR A 249 7.04 8.44 4.24
CA THR A 249 7.54 8.73 5.59
C THR A 249 9.07 8.58 5.72
N THR A 250 9.63 9.13 6.80
CA THR A 250 10.99 8.91 7.30
C THR A 250 10.89 8.62 8.81
N GLU A 251 11.99 8.28 9.49
CA GLU A 251 11.93 8.04 10.94
C GLU A 251 11.44 9.26 11.74
N ASN A 252 11.63 10.47 11.19
CA ASN A 252 11.24 11.72 11.85
C ASN A 252 9.75 12.06 11.69
N ASP A 253 8.96 11.19 11.05
CA ASP A 253 7.55 11.48 10.75
C ASP A 253 6.57 11.00 11.80
N GLU A 254 7.03 10.24 12.80
CA GLU A 254 6.20 9.84 13.93
C GLU A 254 5.51 11.07 14.55
N GLY A 255 4.19 11.01 14.70
CA GLY A 255 3.34 12.09 15.21
C GLY A 255 2.88 13.14 14.19
N HIS A 256 3.39 13.14 12.95
CA HIS A 256 2.92 14.04 11.90
C HIS A 256 1.55 13.63 11.37
N GLN A 257 0.81 14.59 10.81
CA GLN A 257 -0.47 14.32 10.15
C GLN A 257 -0.24 13.55 8.85
N LYS A 258 -0.96 12.45 8.64
CA LYS A 258 -0.83 11.65 7.41
C LYS A 258 -1.18 12.48 6.17
N THR A 259 -2.21 13.33 6.28
CA THR A 259 -2.71 14.17 5.19
C THR A 259 -1.76 15.29 4.76
N SER A 260 -0.75 15.66 5.57
CA SER A 260 0.21 16.71 5.21
C SER A 260 1.50 16.19 4.58
N LEU A 261 1.72 14.87 4.53
CA LEU A 261 2.97 14.27 4.04
C LEU A 261 3.30 14.61 2.57
N TYR A 262 2.29 14.93 1.76
CA TYR A 262 2.48 15.30 0.36
C TYR A 262 3.35 16.56 0.17
N GLN A 263 3.36 17.48 1.15
CA GLN A 263 4.02 18.79 1.03
C GLN A 263 5.54 18.68 0.81
N ARG A 264 6.14 17.53 1.11
CA ARG A 264 7.57 17.28 0.87
C ARG A 264 7.90 16.96 -0.58
N PHE A 265 6.90 16.55 -1.35
CA PHE A 265 7.04 16.10 -2.72
C PHE A 265 6.52 17.13 -3.72
N THR A 266 5.59 17.98 -3.28
CA THR A 266 4.99 19.00 -4.14
C THR A 266 4.49 20.19 -3.35
N ASN A 267 4.65 21.38 -3.95
CA ASN A 267 4.05 22.63 -3.46
C ASN A 267 2.68 22.89 -4.11
N SER A 268 2.11 21.90 -4.81
CA SER A 268 0.82 22.03 -5.48
C SER A 268 -0.30 22.31 -4.47
N LYS A 269 -1.06 23.37 -4.75
CA LYS A 269 -2.25 23.75 -3.98
C LYS A 269 -3.48 22.90 -4.32
N VAL A 270 -3.36 21.98 -5.28
CA VAL A 270 -4.43 21.06 -5.67
C VAL A 270 -4.73 20.07 -4.54
N PHE A 271 -3.74 19.68 -3.74
CA PHE A 271 -3.95 18.83 -2.58
C PHE A 271 -4.52 19.63 -1.41
N ILE A 272 -5.66 19.19 -0.89
CA ILE A 272 -6.37 19.82 0.22
C ILE A 272 -6.44 18.83 1.38
N PRO A 273 -5.60 18.97 2.42
CA PRO A 273 -5.63 18.08 3.56
C PRO A 273 -6.86 18.34 4.42
N TYR A 274 -7.52 17.28 4.86
CA TYR A 274 -8.56 17.33 5.88
C TYR A 274 -8.28 16.30 6.98
N GLN A 275 -8.06 16.79 8.20
CA GLN A 275 -7.81 15.96 9.36
C GLN A 275 -9.12 15.59 10.04
N GLY A 276 -9.63 14.40 9.76
CA GLY A 276 -10.88 13.90 10.31
C GLY A 276 -11.36 12.65 9.57
N THR A 277 -12.37 12.00 10.11
CA THR A 277 -12.95 10.82 9.46
C THR A 277 -13.71 11.24 8.20
N TRP A 278 -14.05 10.26 7.34
CA TRP A 278 -14.93 10.52 6.20
C TRP A 278 -16.28 11.10 6.63
N SER A 279 -16.83 10.64 7.75
CA SER A 279 -18.09 11.16 8.31
C SER A 279 -17.94 12.61 8.76
N ASP A 280 -16.85 12.94 9.47
CA ASP A 280 -16.58 14.32 9.91
C ASP A 280 -16.48 15.25 8.70
N PHE A 281 -15.75 14.82 7.68
CA PHE A 281 -15.60 15.57 6.44
C PHE A 281 -16.94 15.86 5.78
N LEU A 282 -17.82 14.86 5.66
CA LEU A 282 -19.15 15.05 5.07
C LEU A 282 -20.07 15.92 5.93
N SER A 283 -19.94 15.85 7.26
CA SER A 283 -20.79 16.61 8.19
C SER A 283 -20.61 18.13 8.07
N VAL A 284 -19.39 18.57 7.75
CA VAL A 284 -19.07 20.00 7.56
C VAL A 284 -19.29 20.47 6.12
N ARG A 285 -19.62 19.56 5.20
CA ARG A 285 -19.86 19.89 3.79
C ARG A 285 -21.31 20.29 3.56
N GLN A 286 -21.46 21.42 2.89
CA GLN A 286 -22.75 21.89 2.39
C GLN A 286 -23.17 21.16 1.10
N ASN A 287 -22.20 20.72 0.30
CA ASN A 287 -22.45 20.02 -0.96
C ASN A 287 -21.98 18.57 -0.88
N TRP A 288 -22.95 17.66 -1.03
CA TRP A 288 -22.72 16.23 -1.03
C TRP A 288 -22.45 15.68 -2.44
N ASN A 289 -22.32 16.52 -3.47
CA ASN A 289 -21.82 16.09 -4.77
C ASN A 289 -20.40 15.53 -4.61
N LEU A 290 -20.25 14.23 -4.89
CA LEU A 290 -18.99 13.49 -4.78
C LEU A 290 -18.70 12.87 -6.16
N PRO A 291 -18.03 13.58 -7.08
CA PRO A 291 -17.86 13.09 -8.45
C PRO A 291 -16.98 11.84 -8.55
N LEU A 292 -15.87 11.82 -7.80
CA LEU A 292 -14.90 10.74 -7.83
C LEU A 292 -14.26 10.54 -6.45
N VAL A 293 -14.41 9.33 -5.91
CA VAL A 293 -13.85 8.95 -4.61
C VAL A 293 -12.89 7.78 -4.78
N ALA A 294 -11.64 7.96 -4.37
CA ALA A 294 -10.62 6.94 -4.26
C ALA A 294 -10.57 6.40 -2.83
N LEU A 295 -10.75 5.09 -2.65
CA LEU A 295 -10.71 4.44 -1.34
C LEU A 295 -9.37 3.73 -1.13
N ALA A 296 -8.66 4.15 -0.09
CA ALA A 296 -7.40 3.58 0.39
C ALA A 296 -7.49 3.27 1.91
N LEU A 297 -8.65 2.72 2.31
CA LEU A 297 -9.03 2.45 3.70
C LEU A 297 -8.64 1.05 4.17
N ASP A 298 -8.33 0.88 5.44
CA ASP A 298 -7.83 -0.41 5.96
C ASP A 298 -8.93 -1.45 6.20
N THR A 299 -10.21 -1.05 6.33
CA THR A 299 -11.30 -1.97 6.65
C THR A 299 -12.39 -2.01 5.59
N SER A 300 -13.03 -3.18 5.42
CA SER A 300 -14.22 -3.33 4.57
C SER A 300 -15.40 -2.48 5.07
N ALA A 301 -15.56 -2.36 6.39
CA ALA A 301 -16.61 -1.56 7.00
C ALA A 301 -16.51 -0.08 6.61
N ASP A 302 -15.32 0.51 6.69
CA ASP A 302 -15.11 1.91 6.34
C ASP A 302 -15.29 2.15 4.83
N ARG A 303 -14.87 1.19 3.99
CA ARG A 303 -15.10 1.24 2.54
C ARG A 303 -16.60 1.23 2.22
N ILE A 304 -17.37 0.37 2.88
CA ILE A 304 -18.83 0.31 2.74
C ILE A 304 -19.47 1.62 3.25
N ALA A 305 -19.02 2.14 4.39
CA ALA A 305 -19.51 3.41 4.92
C ALA A 305 -19.24 4.57 3.96
N ALA A 306 -18.08 4.61 3.32
CA ALA A 306 -17.79 5.62 2.29
C ALA A 306 -18.68 5.48 1.05
N GLN A 307 -19.01 4.25 0.63
CA GLN A 307 -19.96 4.02 -0.46
C GLN A 307 -21.39 4.46 -0.09
N ALA A 308 -21.77 4.40 1.20
CA ALA A 308 -23.08 4.82 1.68
C ALA A 308 -23.33 6.33 1.53
N SER A 309 -22.29 7.16 1.36
CA SER A 309 -22.45 8.57 0.97
C SER A 309 -22.77 8.77 -0.52
N LEU A 310 -22.98 7.67 -1.25
CA LEU A 310 -23.35 7.61 -2.66
C LEU A 310 -22.44 8.47 -3.56
N PRO A 311 -21.12 8.22 -3.64
CA PRO A 311 -20.30 8.83 -4.69
C PRO A 311 -20.78 8.46 -6.09
N LYS A 312 -20.59 9.35 -7.06
CA LYS A 312 -20.93 9.08 -8.46
C LYS A 312 -20.06 7.95 -9.00
N GLN A 313 -18.77 7.97 -8.64
CA GLN A 313 -17.79 6.98 -9.05
C GLN A 313 -16.84 6.66 -7.89
N ILE A 314 -16.48 5.38 -7.76
CA ILE A 314 -15.50 4.92 -6.79
C ILE A 314 -14.40 4.12 -7.48
N ILE A 315 -13.16 4.42 -7.11
CA ILE A 315 -11.99 3.58 -7.39
C ILE A 315 -11.48 3.10 -6.05
N ASN A 316 -11.38 1.79 -5.85
CA ASN A 316 -11.07 1.21 -4.56
C ASN A 316 -9.84 0.32 -4.66
N ALA A 317 -8.87 0.54 -3.78
CA ALA A 317 -7.62 -0.20 -3.77
C ALA A 317 -7.45 -0.97 -2.47
N TRP A 318 -7.03 -2.23 -2.53
CA TRP A 318 -6.82 -3.06 -1.33
C TRP A 318 -5.49 -3.81 -1.39
N THR A 319 -5.12 -4.31 -0.22
CA THR A 319 -4.05 -5.28 -0.01
C THR A 319 -4.56 -6.35 0.93
N GLN A 320 -4.14 -7.58 0.69
CA GLN A 320 -4.36 -8.79 1.47
C GLN A 320 -2.99 -9.51 1.61
N PRO A 321 -2.85 -10.54 2.46
CA PRO A 321 -1.59 -11.25 2.63
C PRO A 321 -1.05 -11.76 1.29
N ASP A 322 -1.93 -12.36 0.50
CA ASP A 322 -1.55 -13.00 -0.76
C ASP A 322 -1.58 -12.04 -1.96
N ASP A 323 -2.43 -11.01 -1.97
CA ASP A 323 -2.63 -10.18 -3.15
C ASP A 323 -2.93 -8.72 -2.85
N LEU A 324 -3.01 -7.94 -3.92
CA LEU A 324 -3.48 -6.57 -3.93
C LEU A 324 -4.32 -6.35 -5.17
N GLY A 325 -5.06 -5.25 -5.21
CA GLY A 325 -5.75 -4.90 -6.44
C GLY A 325 -6.53 -3.60 -6.41
N ILE A 326 -7.18 -3.33 -7.53
CA ILE A 326 -8.07 -2.19 -7.75
C ILE A 326 -9.44 -2.68 -8.23
N SER A 327 -10.50 -2.04 -7.73
CA SER A 327 -11.86 -2.21 -8.20
C SER A 327 -12.46 -0.89 -8.65
N ARG A 328 -13.24 -0.95 -9.72
CA ARG A 328 -13.82 0.21 -10.42
C ARG A 328 -15.34 0.13 -10.33
N HIS A 329 -15.95 1.19 -9.82
CA HIS A 329 -17.40 1.28 -9.61
C HIS A 329 -17.91 2.56 -10.28
N ASN A 330 -18.37 2.46 -11.53
CA ASN A 330 -18.61 3.63 -12.38
C ASN A 330 -20.06 4.13 -12.35
N ASP A 331 -21.02 3.24 -12.11
CA ASP A 331 -22.44 3.54 -12.00
C ASP A 331 -23.07 2.70 -10.88
N PHE A 332 -23.44 3.33 -9.77
CA PHE A 332 -24.05 2.65 -8.63
C PHE A 332 -25.32 1.85 -8.98
N LEU A 333 -26.08 2.30 -9.98
CA LEU A 333 -27.33 1.64 -10.39
C LEU A 333 -27.07 0.41 -11.26
N LYS A 334 -25.99 0.38 -12.04
CA LYS A 334 -25.70 -0.70 -13.00
C LYS A 334 -24.61 -1.64 -12.54
N ASP A 335 -23.55 -1.10 -11.96
CA ASP A 335 -22.35 -1.86 -11.59
C ASP A 335 -22.50 -2.49 -10.20
N ALA A 336 -21.61 -3.44 -9.90
CA ALA A 336 -21.39 -3.90 -8.54
C ALA A 336 -20.87 -2.74 -7.69
N CYS A 337 -21.45 -2.51 -6.51
CA CYS A 337 -20.94 -1.50 -5.57
C CYS A 337 -19.86 -2.10 -4.64
N ILE A 338 -19.30 -1.28 -3.75
CA ILE A 338 -18.31 -1.73 -2.76
C ILE A 338 -18.85 -2.86 -1.86
N SER A 339 -20.12 -2.79 -1.44
CA SER A 339 -20.73 -3.86 -0.63
C SER A 339 -20.89 -5.19 -1.39
N CYS A 340 -20.93 -5.18 -2.73
CA CYS A 340 -20.87 -6.41 -3.52
C CYS A 340 -19.50 -7.09 -3.43
N LEU A 341 -18.42 -6.30 -3.31
CA LEU A 341 -17.06 -6.81 -3.16
C LEU A 341 -16.80 -7.33 -1.74
N TYR A 342 -17.44 -6.73 -0.75
CA TYR A 342 -17.34 -7.12 0.67
C TYR A 342 -18.71 -7.55 1.22
N PRO A 343 -19.29 -8.66 0.74
CA PRO A 343 -20.59 -9.11 1.22
C PRO A 343 -20.53 -9.36 2.72
N ALA A 344 -21.58 -8.95 3.43
CA ALA A 344 -21.73 -9.25 4.84
C ALA A 344 -21.71 -10.77 5.02
N LYS A 345 -20.71 -11.30 5.73
CA LYS A 345 -20.65 -12.72 6.06
C LYS A 345 -21.74 -13.00 7.10
N SER A 346 -22.80 -13.69 6.70
CA SER A 346 -23.74 -14.28 7.65
C SER A 346 -22.99 -15.29 8.53
N GLY A 347 -23.04 -15.11 9.87
CA GLY A 347 -22.42 -16.02 10.84
C GLY A 347 -20.97 -15.69 11.26
N GLY A 348 -20.43 -14.50 10.95
CA GLY A 348 -19.13 -14.06 11.47
C GLY A 348 -19.13 -13.75 12.97
N LEU A 349 -17.99 -13.90 13.63
CA LEU A 349 -17.80 -13.44 15.01
C LEU A 349 -17.97 -11.91 15.07
N THR A 350 -18.70 -11.43 16.07
CA THR A 350 -18.79 -10.00 16.38
C THR A 350 -17.41 -9.45 16.78
N ARG A 351 -17.22 -8.13 16.67
CA ARG A 351 -15.97 -7.48 17.09
C ARG A 351 -15.59 -7.79 18.55
N ALA A 352 -16.58 -7.86 19.43
CA ALA A 352 -16.39 -8.24 20.82
C ALA A 352 -15.94 -9.69 20.95
N GLN A 353 -16.55 -10.63 20.22
CA GLN A 353 -16.10 -12.03 20.16
C GLN A 353 -14.68 -12.17 19.60
N LEU A 354 -14.30 -11.37 18.59
CA LEU A 354 -12.94 -11.35 18.04
C LEU A 354 -11.92 -10.86 19.07
N ILE A 355 -12.17 -9.70 19.70
CA ILE A 355 -11.27 -9.14 20.72
C ILE A 355 -11.17 -10.11 21.92
N ALA A 356 -12.29 -10.63 22.38
CA ALA A 356 -12.34 -11.59 23.47
C ALA A 356 -11.57 -12.89 23.14
N GLY A 357 -11.78 -13.44 21.94
CA GLY A 357 -11.04 -14.60 21.43
C GLY A 357 -9.53 -14.36 21.38
N SER A 358 -9.13 -13.27 20.75
CA SER A 358 -7.74 -12.89 20.60
C SER A 358 -7.06 -12.55 21.92
N LEU A 359 -7.79 -12.21 22.98
CA LEU A 359 -7.28 -11.99 24.33
C LEU A 359 -7.36 -13.23 25.24
N GLY A 360 -7.93 -14.35 24.78
CA GLY A 360 -8.15 -15.54 25.62
C GLY A 360 -9.30 -15.38 26.63
N LEU A 361 -10.17 -14.39 26.40
CA LEU A 361 -11.22 -13.94 27.31
C LEU A 361 -12.63 -14.10 26.72
N LEU A 362 -12.87 -15.13 25.89
CA LEU A 362 -14.21 -15.39 25.32
C LEU A 362 -15.31 -15.47 26.38
N HIS A 363 -14.99 -15.98 27.56
CA HIS A 363 -15.92 -16.05 28.69
C HIS A 363 -16.34 -14.68 29.24
N ARG A 364 -15.65 -13.59 28.87
CA ARG A 364 -15.94 -12.19 29.23
C ARG A 364 -16.36 -11.34 28.03
N GLU A 365 -16.83 -11.95 26.94
CA GLU A 365 -17.19 -11.24 25.71
C GLU A 365 -18.22 -10.13 25.93
N LEU A 366 -19.22 -10.34 26.79
CA LEU A 366 -20.23 -9.34 27.10
C LEU A 366 -19.64 -8.09 27.77
N GLU A 367 -18.69 -8.28 28.70
CA GLU A 367 -17.99 -7.16 29.35
C GLU A 367 -17.13 -6.41 28.34
N ILE A 368 -16.43 -7.14 27.46
CA ILE A 368 -15.65 -6.57 26.36
C ILE A 368 -16.55 -5.80 25.38
N ARG A 369 -17.75 -6.29 25.08
CA ARG A 369 -18.73 -5.59 24.25
C ARG A 369 -19.13 -4.26 24.87
N THR A 370 -19.37 -4.23 26.18
CA THR A 370 -19.67 -2.98 26.91
C THR A 370 -18.50 -2.01 26.87
N LEU A 371 -17.27 -2.49 27.06
CA LEU A 371 -16.06 -1.66 26.96
C LEU A 371 -15.91 -1.04 25.56
N ILE A 372 -16.16 -1.82 24.50
CA ILE A 372 -16.13 -1.33 23.11
C ILE A 372 -17.22 -0.29 22.87
N HIS A 373 -18.45 -0.55 23.33
CA HIS A 373 -19.57 0.35 23.10
C HIS A 373 -19.39 1.71 23.79
N ASN A 374 -18.84 1.70 25.00
CA ASN A 374 -18.65 2.90 25.82
C ASN A 374 -17.27 3.54 25.64
N ASP A 375 -16.44 3.03 24.72
CA ASP A 375 -15.02 3.39 24.55
C ASP A 375 -14.25 3.51 25.87
N SER A 376 -14.53 2.57 26.80
CA SER A 376 -14.03 2.63 28.18
C SER A 376 -12.56 2.21 28.28
N SER A 377 -11.80 2.96 29.07
CA SER A 377 -10.41 2.66 29.40
C SER A 377 -10.24 1.37 30.20
N LEU A 378 -9.20 0.61 29.89
CA LEU A 378 -8.79 -0.56 30.66
C LEU A 378 -8.10 -0.13 31.96
N ASP A 379 -8.55 -0.67 33.08
CA ASP A 379 -7.91 -0.48 34.38
C ASP A 379 -6.81 -1.54 34.63
N GLU A 380 -6.12 -1.42 35.75
CA GLU A 380 -5.06 -2.35 36.13
C GLU A 380 -5.57 -3.79 36.29
N SER A 381 -6.81 -3.98 36.73
CA SER A 381 -7.44 -5.29 36.90
C SER A 381 -7.61 -6.00 35.54
N TRP A 382 -8.09 -5.27 34.53
CA TRP A 382 -8.18 -5.76 33.16
C TRP A 382 -6.81 -6.14 32.59
N ILE A 383 -5.80 -5.29 32.80
CA ILE A 383 -4.45 -5.56 32.31
C ILE A 383 -3.85 -6.81 32.98
N LYS A 384 -4.02 -6.98 34.30
CA LYS A 384 -3.62 -8.22 34.99
C LYS A 384 -4.34 -9.45 34.45
N THR A 385 -5.65 -9.33 34.19
CA THR A 385 -6.44 -10.44 33.62
C THR A 385 -5.89 -10.84 32.25
N ILE A 386 -5.60 -9.87 31.39
CA ILE A 386 -5.06 -10.12 30.05
C ILE A 386 -3.66 -10.71 30.13
N ALA A 387 -2.80 -10.19 31.01
CA ALA A 387 -1.45 -10.69 31.27
C ALA A 387 -1.48 -12.19 31.62
N VAL A 388 -2.35 -12.59 32.54
CA VAL A 388 -2.55 -14.00 32.92
C VAL A 388 -3.08 -14.83 31.75
N ALA A 389 -4.13 -14.36 31.06
CA ALA A 389 -4.74 -15.11 29.96
C ALA A 389 -3.82 -15.30 28.75
N LYS A 390 -2.79 -14.46 28.62
CA LYS A 390 -1.80 -14.50 27.54
C LYS A 390 -0.43 -15.00 27.95
N GLU A 391 -0.24 -15.31 29.23
CA GLU A 391 1.06 -15.71 29.77
C GLU A 391 2.15 -14.65 29.50
N ILE A 392 1.77 -13.37 29.62
CA ILE A 392 2.66 -12.21 29.43
C ILE A 392 2.91 -11.56 30.78
N ASP A 393 4.15 -11.12 31.00
CA ASP A 393 4.49 -10.38 32.20
C ASP A 393 3.71 -9.06 32.31
N PHE A 394 3.13 -8.80 33.49
CA PHE A 394 2.29 -7.64 33.73
C PHE A 394 3.05 -6.33 33.47
N GLU A 395 4.34 -6.24 33.80
CA GLU A 395 5.12 -5.02 33.56
C GLU A 395 5.25 -4.70 32.07
N THR A 396 5.11 -5.70 31.18
CA THR A 396 5.08 -5.47 29.72
C THR A 396 3.78 -4.81 29.26
N LEU A 397 2.66 -5.11 29.92
CA LEU A 397 1.34 -4.57 29.56
C LEU A 397 0.93 -3.34 30.37
N LYS A 398 1.60 -3.07 31.49
CA LYS A 398 1.38 -1.91 32.36
C LYS A 398 1.35 -0.56 31.64
N PRO A 399 2.19 -0.28 30.60
CA PRO A 399 2.12 0.98 29.88
C PRO A 399 0.79 1.24 29.15
N PHE A 400 -0.06 0.22 28.98
CA PHE A 400 -1.34 0.34 28.27
C PHE A 400 -2.54 0.53 29.21
N ILE A 401 -2.33 0.62 30.53
CA ILE A 401 -3.38 1.02 31.49
C ILE A 401 -3.92 2.40 31.10
N GLY A 402 -5.24 2.55 31.14
CA GLY A 402 -5.93 3.79 30.77
C GLY A 402 -6.29 3.89 29.29
N LEU A 403 -5.82 2.98 28.43
CA LEU A 403 -6.22 2.96 27.02
C LEU A 403 -7.60 2.29 26.83
N PRO A 404 -8.44 2.78 25.92
CA PRO A 404 -9.63 2.05 25.50
C PRO A 404 -9.30 0.65 24.99
N ILE A 405 -10.16 -0.34 25.23
CA ILE A 405 -9.91 -1.73 24.83
C ILE A 405 -9.65 -1.88 23.32
N SER A 406 -10.28 -1.03 22.51
CA SER A 406 -10.09 -0.94 21.05
C SER A 406 -8.67 -0.54 20.68
N GLN A 407 -8.12 0.47 21.37
CA GLN A 407 -6.75 0.94 21.19
C GLN A 407 -5.73 -0.03 21.78
N PHE A 408 -6.01 -0.60 22.95
CA PHE A 408 -5.19 -1.66 23.55
C PHE A 408 -5.04 -2.83 22.57
N TYR A 409 -6.16 -3.35 22.06
CA TYR A 409 -6.19 -4.43 21.08
C TYR A 409 -5.32 -4.10 19.86
N SER A 410 -5.48 -2.90 19.30
CA SER A 410 -4.67 -2.42 18.18
C SER A 410 -3.17 -2.36 18.52
N LYS A 411 -2.80 -1.75 19.65
CA LYS A 411 -1.38 -1.52 19.98
C LYS A 411 -0.65 -2.78 20.45
N VAL A 412 -1.33 -3.69 21.14
CA VAL A 412 -0.70 -4.86 21.77
C VAL A 412 -0.73 -6.07 20.85
N LEU A 413 -1.85 -6.36 20.20
CA LEU A 413 -1.94 -7.48 19.25
C LEU A 413 -1.55 -7.04 17.83
N CYS A 414 -2.10 -5.92 17.34
CA CYS A 414 -1.74 -5.46 15.99
C CYS A 414 -0.37 -4.78 15.95
N GLY A 415 0.14 -4.23 17.06
CA GLY A 415 1.49 -3.66 17.16
C GLY A 415 2.62 -4.68 17.28
N GLY A 416 2.31 -5.98 17.42
CA GLY A 416 3.29 -7.07 17.40
C GLY A 416 3.86 -7.50 18.76
N LEU A 417 3.38 -6.95 19.88
CA LEU A 417 3.78 -7.36 21.23
C LEU A 417 3.27 -8.77 21.60
N ILE A 418 2.17 -9.20 20.98
CA ILE A 418 1.63 -10.56 21.14
C ILE A 418 1.55 -11.22 19.77
N THR A 419 2.50 -12.09 19.46
CA THR A 419 2.42 -13.01 18.32
C THR A 419 1.53 -14.19 18.72
N THR A 420 0.31 -14.27 18.18
CA THR A 420 -0.52 -15.47 18.36
C THR A 420 -0.32 -16.42 17.18
N ASN A 421 -0.05 -17.70 17.47
CA ASN A 421 -0.01 -18.80 16.50
C ASN A 421 -1.39 -19.18 15.93
N ALA A 422 -2.37 -18.26 15.96
CA ALA A 422 -3.74 -18.55 15.57
C ALA A 422 -4.04 -17.94 14.19
N LYS A 423 -4.48 -18.79 13.26
CA LYS A 423 -5.06 -18.47 11.94
C LYS A 423 -6.33 -17.60 11.98
N ASN A 424 -6.60 -16.88 13.07
CA ASN A 424 -7.79 -16.07 13.28
C ASN A 424 -7.47 -14.58 13.12
N GLN A 425 -7.86 -14.01 11.98
CA GLN A 425 -8.11 -12.58 11.70
C GLN A 425 -7.32 -11.56 12.54
N LEU A 426 -6.00 -11.72 12.60
CA LEU A 426 -5.10 -10.63 12.94
C LEU A 426 -5.11 -9.65 11.76
N THR A 427 -5.11 -8.35 12.05
CA THR A 427 -4.98 -7.30 11.04
C THR A 427 -3.82 -7.61 10.09
N GLU A 428 -4.16 -7.83 8.83
CA GLU A 428 -3.25 -8.15 7.75
C GLU A 428 -2.24 -7.01 7.62
N THR A 429 -0.94 -7.32 7.73
CA THR A 429 0.12 -6.32 7.61
C THR A 429 0.85 -6.56 6.29
N PRO A 430 0.40 -5.93 5.19
CA PRO A 430 1.02 -6.14 3.89
C PRO A 430 2.45 -5.62 3.88
N MET A 431 3.26 -6.19 2.98
CA MET A 431 4.60 -5.69 2.72
C MET A 431 4.54 -4.29 2.08
N ALA A 432 5.61 -3.51 2.27
CA ALA A 432 5.68 -2.13 1.76
C ALA A 432 5.46 -2.06 0.24
N PHE A 433 6.05 -2.99 -0.52
CA PHE A 433 5.93 -3.04 -1.98
C PHE A 433 4.51 -3.41 -2.47
N GLN A 434 3.76 -4.21 -1.70
CA GLN A 434 2.34 -4.48 -2.00
C GLN A 434 1.49 -3.22 -1.82
N SER A 435 1.68 -2.53 -0.69
CA SER A 435 0.94 -1.30 -0.41
C SER A 435 1.27 -0.18 -1.40
N ALA A 436 2.56 -0.04 -1.74
CA ALA A 436 3.02 0.94 -2.72
C ALA A 436 2.42 0.67 -4.10
N LEU A 437 2.46 -0.58 -4.59
CA LEU A 437 1.86 -0.91 -5.89
C LEU A 437 0.36 -0.63 -5.88
N ALA A 438 -0.39 -1.07 -4.86
CA ALA A 438 -1.82 -0.76 -4.75
C ALA A 438 -2.10 0.75 -4.81
N GLY A 439 -1.28 1.57 -4.14
CA GLY A 439 -1.37 3.03 -4.19
C GLY A 439 -1.07 3.61 -5.57
N ILE A 440 -0.03 3.11 -6.24
CA ILE A 440 0.34 3.53 -7.60
C ILE A 440 -0.78 3.20 -8.59
N LEU A 441 -1.36 2.00 -8.49
CA LEU A 441 -2.48 1.60 -9.32
C LEU A 441 -3.75 2.44 -9.02
N LEU A 442 -3.98 2.82 -7.77
CA LEU A 442 -5.08 3.73 -7.43
C LEU A 442 -4.91 5.09 -8.09
N ALA A 443 -3.71 5.67 -8.03
CA ALA A 443 -3.39 6.94 -8.65
C ALA A 443 -3.42 6.87 -10.19
N SER A 444 -2.94 5.77 -10.77
CA SER A 444 -2.95 5.55 -12.20
C SER A 444 -4.40 5.50 -12.72
N GLU A 445 -5.27 4.77 -12.03
CA GLU A 445 -6.70 4.70 -12.35
C GLU A 445 -7.43 6.04 -12.21
N LEU A 446 -7.09 6.85 -11.21
CA LEU A 446 -7.61 8.21 -11.10
C LEU A 446 -7.23 9.05 -12.34
N VAL A 447 -5.96 9.01 -12.75
CA VAL A 447 -5.51 9.75 -13.94
C VAL A 447 -6.17 9.24 -15.20
N LEU A 448 -6.27 7.92 -15.38
CA LEU A 448 -6.97 7.34 -16.53
C LEU A 448 -8.44 7.74 -16.57
N LYS A 449 -9.07 7.84 -15.40
CA LYS A 449 -10.46 8.24 -15.31
C LYS A 449 -10.71 9.70 -15.70
N ILE A 450 -9.88 10.62 -15.22
CA ILE A 450 -10.06 12.05 -15.51
C ILE A 450 -9.63 12.42 -16.93
N THR A 451 -8.67 11.69 -17.51
CA THR A 451 -8.15 11.98 -18.85
C THR A 451 -8.94 11.27 -19.95
N GLY A 452 -9.57 10.13 -19.65
CA GLY A 452 -10.31 9.34 -20.63
C GLY A 452 -9.42 8.70 -21.71
N ILE A 453 -8.11 8.61 -21.50
CA ILE A 453 -7.16 8.07 -22.50
C ILE A 453 -7.25 6.55 -22.65
N ARG A 454 -7.85 5.85 -21.68
CA ARG A 454 -8.12 4.42 -21.81
C ARG A 454 -9.24 4.22 -22.83
N THR A 455 -8.91 3.59 -23.94
CA THR A 455 -9.84 3.31 -25.05
C THR A 455 -10.54 1.95 -24.92
N SER A 456 -9.94 1.00 -24.21
CA SER A 456 -10.50 -0.33 -23.97
C SER A 456 -11.33 -0.40 -22.70
N GLU A 457 -12.45 -1.13 -22.75
CA GLU A 457 -13.15 -1.50 -21.52
C GLU A 457 -12.31 -2.53 -20.75
N ILE A 458 -12.16 -2.28 -19.46
CA ILE A 458 -11.47 -3.17 -18.54
C ILE A 458 -12.46 -3.71 -17.52
N SER A 459 -12.25 -4.95 -17.07
CA SER A 459 -13.06 -5.55 -16.02
C SER A 459 -13.04 -4.70 -14.75
N ALA A 460 -14.12 -4.83 -13.97
CA ALA A 460 -14.32 -4.08 -12.76
C ALA A 460 -13.26 -4.37 -11.69
N LEU A 461 -12.61 -5.55 -11.72
CA LEU A 461 -11.57 -5.94 -10.76
C LEU A 461 -10.24 -6.20 -11.47
N THR A 462 -9.15 -5.75 -10.88
CA THR A 462 -7.79 -6.13 -11.24
C THR A 462 -7.05 -6.61 -9.99
N ARG A 463 -6.46 -7.80 -10.02
CA ARG A 463 -5.73 -8.42 -8.90
C ARG A 463 -4.32 -8.79 -9.31
N ILE A 464 -3.35 -8.52 -8.44
CA ILE A 464 -1.94 -8.87 -8.61
C ILE A 464 -1.44 -9.53 -7.33
N ASN A 465 -0.71 -10.63 -7.46
CA ASN A 465 -0.01 -11.28 -6.35
C ASN A 465 1.49 -11.13 -6.59
N LEU A 466 2.16 -10.37 -5.73
CA LEU A 466 3.59 -10.08 -5.84
C LEU A 466 4.47 -11.16 -5.16
N LEU A 467 3.87 -12.14 -4.49
CA LEU A 467 4.58 -13.24 -3.82
C LEU A 467 4.75 -14.47 -4.72
N LYS A 468 4.31 -14.39 -5.98
CA LYS A 468 4.48 -15.40 -7.02
C LYS A 468 4.76 -14.74 -8.37
N PRO A 469 5.18 -15.49 -9.40
CA PRO A 469 5.38 -14.94 -10.73
C PRO A 469 4.15 -14.23 -11.29
N ILE A 470 4.40 -13.18 -12.07
CA ILE A 470 3.36 -12.42 -12.76
C ILE A 470 2.51 -13.35 -13.62
N THR A 471 1.20 -13.17 -13.54
CA THR A 471 0.22 -13.97 -14.29
C THR A 471 -0.29 -13.21 -15.51
N ARG A 472 -0.65 -13.95 -16.56
CA ARG A 472 -1.21 -13.36 -17.78
C ARG A 472 -2.59 -12.73 -17.58
N TYR A 473 -3.38 -13.26 -16.65
CA TYR A 473 -4.73 -12.80 -16.37
C TYR A 473 -4.76 -12.12 -15.01
N MET A 474 -4.95 -10.80 -15.00
CA MET A 474 -5.06 -9.98 -13.79
C MET A 474 -6.46 -9.37 -13.64
N ASN A 475 -7.21 -9.27 -14.74
CA ASN A 475 -8.55 -8.71 -14.74
C ASN A 475 -9.60 -9.80 -14.48
N GLU A 476 -10.53 -9.49 -13.58
CA GLU A 476 -11.62 -10.39 -13.20
C GLU A 476 -12.96 -9.62 -13.26
N PRO A 477 -14.05 -10.27 -13.72
CA PRO A 477 -15.37 -9.66 -13.65
C PRO A 477 -15.84 -9.58 -12.19
N LEU A 478 -16.47 -8.46 -11.81
CA LEU A 478 -17.17 -8.34 -10.53
C LEU A 478 -18.68 -8.30 -10.82
N LEU A 479 -19.40 -9.32 -10.36
CA LEU A 479 -20.83 -9.41 -10.55
C LEU A 479 -21.57 -8.57 -9.49
N LYS A 480 -22.60 -7.85 -9.94
CA LYS A 480 -23.51 -7.16 -9.03
C LYS A 480 -24.36 -8.20 -8.29
N VAL A 481 -24.28 -8.18 -6.96
CA VAL A 481 -25.11 -9.04 -6.10
C VAL A 481 -26.58 -8.69 -6.27
N THR A 482 -27.46 -9.70 -6.31
CA THR A 482 -28.91 -9.55 -6.49
C THR A 482 -29.72 -9.64 -5.20
N HIS A 483 -29.09 -10.01 -4.07
CA HIS A 483 -29.75 -10.09 -2.77
C HIS A 483 -30.01 -8.70 -2.18
N ARG A 484 -31.12 -8.57 -1.43
CA ARG A 484 -31.60 -7.29 -0.85
C ARG A 484 -30.67 -6.72 0.23
N ASP A 485 -29.77 -7.52 0.79
CA ASP A 485 -28.85 -7.10 1.86
C ASP A 485 -27.71 -6.20 1.37
N CYS A 486 -27.57 -6.02 0.05
CA CYS A 486 -26.59 -5.12 -0.53
C CYS A 486 -27.18 -3.71 -0.74
N ILE A 487 -26.43 -2.67 -0.36
CA ILE A 487 -26.87 -1.27 -0.48
C ILE A 487 -27.24 -0.86 -1.91
N CYS A 488 -26.64 -1.47 -2.94
CA CYS A 488 -27.00 -1.17 -4.33
C CYS A 488 -28.29 -1.87 -4.79
N GLN A 489 -28.88 -2.72 -3.95
CA GLN A 489 -30.19 -3.33 -4.17
C GLN A 489 -31.30 -2.66 -3.37
N ASP A 490 -30.95 -1.90 -2.34
CA ASP A 490 -31.87 -1.11 -1.54
C ASP A 490 -32.51 0.05 -2.34
N ASP A 491 -33.84 0.18 -2.25
CA ASP A 491 -34.61 1.15 -3.04
C ASP A 491 -34.42 2.59 -2.55
N ASP A 492 -34.19 2.80 -1.26
CA ASP A 492 -33.92 4.13 -0.71
C ASP A 492 -32.56 4.63 -1.20
N PHE A 493 -31.52 3.80 -1.16
CA PHE A 493 -30.21 4.17 -1.72
C PHE A 493 -30.28 4.45 -3.22
N LYS A 494 -31.01 3.64 -4.00
CA LYS A 494 -31.21 3.89 -5.44
C LYS A 494 -31.95 5.21 -5.69
N LYS A 495 -33.00 5.49 -4.92
CA LYS A 495 -33.78 6.74 -5.02
C LYS A 495 -32.90 7.95 -4.69
N GLN A 496 -32.13 7.88 -3.61
CA GLN A 496 -31.22 8.96 -3.22
C GLN A 496 -30.11 9.17 -4.25
N TYR A 497 -29.55 8.11 -4.82
CA TYR A 497 -28.54 8.23 -5.88
C TYR A 497 -29.10 8.92 -7.12
N ARG A 498 -30.33 8.57 -7.54
CA ARG A 498 -31.02 9.24 -8.64
C ARG A 498 -31.31 10.71 -8.33
N ALA A 499 -31.81 11.01 -7.13
CA ALA A 499 -32.05 12.40 -6.72
C ALA A 499 -30.77 13.25 -6.77
N LYS A 500 -29.64 12.63 -6.42
CA LYS A 500 -28.32 13.27 -6.36
C LYS A 500 -27.70 13.54 -7.73
N TYR A 501 -27.89 12.65 -8.71
CA TYR A 501 -27.15 12.70 -9.98
C TYR A 501 -27.99 12.61 -11.26
N CYS A 502 -29.26 12.24 -11.17
CA CYS A 502 -30.15 12.04 -12.32
C CYS A 502 -31.25 13.11 -12.42
N SER A 503 -31.37 14.00 -11.44
CA SER A 503 -32.26 15.17 -11.51
C SER A 503 -31.56 16.30 -12.27
N VAL A 504 -31.80 16.37 -13.58
CA VAL A 504 -31.66 17.58 -14.40
C VAL A 504 -32.96 17.80 -15.14
#